data_AF-A0A6I8UEY6-F1
#
_entry.id   AF-A0A6I8UEY6-F1
#
_cell.length_a   1.000
_cell.length_b   1.000
_cell.length_c   1.000
_cell.angle_alpha   90.00
_cell.angle_beta   90.00
_cell.angle_gamma   90.00
#
_symmetry.space_group_name_H-M   'P 1'
#
loop_
_entity.id
_entity.type
_entity.pdbx_description
1 polymer ?
#
loop_
_entity_poly.entity_id
_entity_poly.type
_entity_poly.pdbx_seq_one_letter_code
_entity_poly.pdbx_strand_id
1 'polypeptide(L)'
;MRLPSWQCLRWNGCIPRTCQLLWRRKNTQSRLPFSPFAIIEKQQQRQNQQLKRHFSLQSCKNMVKYLSQSEAIELDLDLFEMFHVGQLMELAGLSCADAVAECFPAQTHPRVLVVCGPGNNGGDGLVCARHLSLMGYQPTVYYPKPTLMSLYENLTNQCHHMEIPSVKKCPSVSDAEEDYDLILDALFGFGFKPPVREDFVPLVKMMQETKVPIASVDIPSGWDVEKGKQSECDFEPKLLISLTAPKLCAEHFKGEHHYLGGRFVPPALQRKYQLNLPDYGSKLVVRL
;
A
#
# COMPACT_ATOMS: atom_id res chain seq x y z
N MET A 1 2.66 48.81 -15.77
CA MET A 1 3.89 49.66 -15.86
C MET A 1 4.99 49.00 -15.04
N ARG A 2 6.24 49.17 -15.47
CA ARG A 2 7.42 48.34 -15.20
C ARG A 2 7.94 48.38 -13.76
N LEU A 3 8.52 47.27 -13.30
CA LEU A 3 9.50 47.19 -12.20
C LEU A 3 10.80 47.94 -12.53
N PRO A 4 11.62 48.26 -11.52
CA PRO A 4 13.07 48.10 -11.70
C PRO A 4 13.82 47.47 -10.51
N SER A 5 14.81 46.69 -10.91
CA SER A 5 15.91 46.02 -10.20
C SER A 5 17.15 46.92 -10.01
N TRP A 6 17.95 46.69 -8.95
CA TRP A 6 19.40 46.99 -8.85
C TRP A 6 20.01 46.17 -7.69
N GLN A 7 21.31 45.84 -7.56
CA GLN A 7 22.37 45.32 -8.43
C GLN A 7 23.57 45.04 -7.49
N CYS A 8 24.35 43.99 -7.74
CA CYS A 8 25.59 43.66 -7.00
C CYS A 8 26.70 44.71 -7.17
N LEU A 9 27.48 44.96 -6.10
CA LEU A 9 28.79 45.62 -6.17
C LEU A 9 29.91 44.65 -5.75
N ARG A 10 30.80 44.35 -6.70
CA ARG A 10 32.15 43.80 -6.48
C ARG A 10 33.10 44.96 -6.17
N TRP A 11 34.06 44.74 -5.28
CA TRP A 11 35.25 45.59 -5.12
C TRP A 11 36.53 44.74 -5.22
N ASN A 12 37.45 45.21 -6.06
CA ASN A 12 38.77 44.63 -6.36
C ASN A 12 39.85 45.65 -5.94
N GLY A 13 40.98 45.15 -5.44
CA GLY A 13 42.26 45.88 -5.29
C GLY A 13 42.59 46.23 -3.83
N CYS A 14 43.84 46.20 -3.34
CA CYS A 14 45.14 45.82 -3.89
C CYS A 14 46.12 45.70 -2.69
N ILE A 15 47.05 44.75 -2.74
CA ILE A 15 48.05 44.48 -1.68
C ILE A 15 49.33 45.32 -1.94
N PRO A 16 49.90 46.01 -0.93
CA PRO A 16 51.30 46.45 -1.00
C PRO A 16 52.25 45.41 -0.41
N ARG A 17 53.19 44.95 -1.23
CA ARG A 17 54.39 44.20 -0.82
C ARG A 17 55.47 45.19 -0.39
N THR A 18 55.79 45.24 0.90
CA THR A 18 57.17 45.51 1.37
C THR A 18 57.34 44.99 2.78
N CYS A 19 58.39 44.19 2.96
CA CYS A 19 59.01 43.79 4.23
C CYS A 19 58.39 42.60 5.00
N GLN A 20 58.39 41.44 4.34
CA GLN A 20 59.00 40.26 4.96
C GLN A 20 60.44 40.62 5.34
N LEU A 21 60.76 40.62 6.65
CA LEU A 21 62.08 40.34 7.25
C LEU A 21 62.04 40.85 8.69
N LEU A 22 61.74 39.96 9.64
CA LEU A 22 62.36 39.88 10.98
C LEU A 22 61.84 38.62 11.68
N TRP A 23 62.17 37.48 11.07
CA TRP A 23 62.26 36.21 11.77
C TRP A 23 63.55 36.27 12.61
N ARG A 24 63.46 36.64 13.89
CA ARG A 24 64.24 36.08 15.02
C ARG A 24 64.14 36.94 16.29
N ARG A 25 64.03 36.22 17.42
CA ARG A 25 64.15 36.63 18.85
C ARG A 25 62.85 37.22 19.43
N LYS A 26 62.21 36.65 20.46
CA LYS A 26 62.67 35.76 21.54
C LYS A 26 61.41 35.19 22.23
N ASN A 27 61.50 33.91 22.64
CA ASN A 27 61.01 33.32 23.90
C ASN A 27 59.56 33.58 24.40
N THR A 28 58.81 32.66 24.98
CA THR A 28 58.85 31.21 25.27
C THR A 28 57.54 30.97 26.05
N GLN A 29 56.89 29.82 25.84
CA GLN A 29 56.04 29.09 26.80
C GLN A 29 54.95 29.83 27.62
N SER A 30 53.69 29.56 27.26
CA SER A 30 52.73 28.90 28.16
C SER A 30 51.56 28.32 27.35
N ARG A 31 51.67 27.05 26.91
CA ARG A 31 50.51 26.28 26.45
C ARG A 31 49.81 25.74 27.69
N LEU A 32 48.72 26.37 28.10
CA LEU A 32 47.72 25.70 28.94
C LEU A 32 46.98 24.68 28.06
N PRO A 33 46.93 23.38 28.42
CA PRO A 33 46.01 22.47 27.78
C PRO A 33 44.61 22.77 28.32
N PHE A 34 43.58 22.44 27.56
CA PHE A 34 42.15 22.58 27.90
C PHE A 34 41.56 23.97 27.65
N SER A 35 41.31 24.26 26.38
CA SER A 35 40.26 25.20 26.02
C SER A 35 38.90 24.57 26.40
N PRO A 36 38.07 25.25 27.22
CA PRO A 36 36.72 24.80 27.55
C PRO A 36 35.86 24.49 26.32
N PHE A 37 36.14 25.19 25.20
CA PHE A 37 35.46 24.99 23.92
C PHE A 37 35.64 23.57 23.37
N ALA A 38 36.82 22.96 23.50
CA ALA A 38 37.08 21.61 22.98
C ALA A 38 36.34 20.51 23.78
N ILE A 39 36.01 20.78 25.04
CA ILE A 39 35.21 19.87 25.88
C ILE A 39 33.74 19.98 25.50
N ILE A 40 33.24 21.21 25.30
CA ILE A 40 31.86 21.48 24.87
C ILE A 40 31.60 20.86 23.49
N GLU A 41 32.51 21.01 22.53
CA GLU A 41 32.38 20.40 21.20
C GLU A 41 32.33 18.86 21.26
N LYS A 42 33.18 18.22 22.08
CA LYS A 42 33.18 16.76 22.25
C LYS A 42 31.91 16.27 22.95
N GLN A 43 31.39 17.02 23.92
CA GLN A 43 30.11 16.70 24.58
C GLN A 43 28.94 16.82 23.60
N GLN A 44 28.92 17.86 22.77
CA GLN A 44 27.88 18.08 21.76
C GLN A 44 27.94 17.05 20.64
N GLN A 45 29.13 16.63 20.21
CA GLN A 45 29.29 15.51 19.26
C GLN A 45 28.82 14.17 19.83
N ARG A 46 29.10 13.89 21.12
CA ARG A 46 28.61 12.67 21.80
C ARG A 46 27.10 12.69 21.99
N GLN A 47 26.52 13.82 22.39
CA GLN A 47 25.07 14.00 22.45
C GLN A 47 24.44 13.81 21.07
N ASN A 48 24.99 14.42 20.02
CA ASN A 48 24.51 14.24 18.64
C ASN A 48 24.64 12.79 18.14
N GLN A 49 25.71 12.07 18.51
CA GLN A 49 25.83 10.65 18.19
C GLN A 49 24.85 9.77 18.98
N GLN A 50 24.60 10.10 20.25
CA GLN A 50 23.60 9.40 21.08
C GLN A 50 22.19 9.66 20.57
N LEU A 51 21.85 10.90 20.21
CA LEU A 51 20.60 11.27 19.54
C LEU A 51 20.45 10.53 18.21
N LYS A 52 21.48 10.53 17.35
CA LYS A 52 21.46 9.77 16.09
C LYS A 52 21.26 8.27 16.29
N ARG A 53 21.89 7.68 17.31
CA ARG A 53 21.69 6.27 17.68
C ARG A 53 20.29 6.01 18.24
N HIS A 54 19.74 6.93 19.04
CA HIS A 54 18.39 6.83 19.59
C HIS A 54 17.32 6.94 18.49
N PHE A 55 17.48 7.90 17.55
CA PHE A 55 16.66 8.02 16.35
C PHE A 55 16.78 6.77 15.45
N SER A 56 17.99 6.24 15.27
CA SER A 56 18.22 5.01 14.49
C SER A 56 17.56 3.78 15.13
N LEU A 57 17.57 3.67 16.47
CA LEU A 57 16.93 2.56 17.20
C LEU A 57 15.40 2.69 17.28
N GLN A 58 14.85 3.91 17.26
CA GLN A 58 13.40 4.15 17.14
C GLN A 58 12.89 3.90 15.72
N SER A 59 13.69 4.21 14.71
CA SER A 59 13.32 4.02 13.29
C SER A 59 13.10 2.55 12.90
N CYS A 60 13.71 1.60 13.61
CA CYS A 60 13.57 0.17 13.32
C CYS A 60 12.38 -0.51 14.02
N LYS A 61 11.62 0.20 14.86
CA LYS A 61 10.49 -0.35 15.65
C LYS A 61 9.10 -0.17 15.03
N ASN A 62 8.99 0.50 13.88
CA ASN A 62 7.70 0.94 13.33
C ASN A 62 7.40 0.39 11.92
N MET A 63 7.93 -0.78 11.56
CA MET A 63 7.50 -1.44 10.32
C MET A 63 6.21 -2.23 10.60
N VAL A 64 5.23 -2.07 9.71
CA VAL A 64 4.00 -2.86 9.71
C VAL A 64 4.35 -4.34 9.68
N LYS A 65 3.69 -5.13 10.54
CA LYS A 65 3.88 -6.57 10.56
C LYS A 65 3.13 -7.22 9.40
N TYR A 66 3.81 -8.13 8.72
CA TYR A 66 3.22 -9.00 7.70
C TYR A 66 2.80 -10.30 8.40
N LEU A 67 1.55 -10.72 8.15
CA LEU A 67 0.93 -11.84 8.84
C LEU A 67 1.11 -13.15 8.08
N SER A 68 1.37 -14.23 8.81
CA SER A 68 1.23 -15.57 8.26
C SER A 68 -0.24 -15.89 7.96
N GLN A 69 -0.49 -16.96 7.21
CA GLN A 69 -1.87 -17.39 6.94
C GLN A 69 -2.61 -17.72 8.24
N SER A 70 -1.94 -18.36 9.20
CA SER A 70 -2.55 -18.71 10.48
C SER A 70 -2.87 -17.47 11.33
N GLU A 71 -1.96 -16.49 11.39
CA GLU A 71 -2.19 -15.25 12.13
C GLU A 71 -3.34 -14.43 11.52
N ALA A 72 -3.45 -14.39 10.20
CA ALA A 72 -4.56 -13.73 9.52
C ALA A 72 -5.91 -14.40 9.85
N ILE A 73 -5.96 -15.74 9.85
CA ILE A 73 -7.16 -16.49 10.25
C ILE A 73 -7.54 -16.20 11.70
N GLU A 74 -6.57 -16.25 12.62
CA GLU A 74 -6.83 -16.00 14.04
C GLU A 74 -7.33 -14.57 14.29
N LEU A 75 -6.73 -13.58 13.63
CA LEU A 75 -7.15 -12.18 13.74
C LEU A 75 -8.58 -11.96 13.20
N ASP A 76 -8.94 -12.60 12.10
CA ASP A 76 -10.31 -12.54 11.56
C ASP A 76 -11.33 -13.19 12.50
N LEU A 77 -11.00 -14.33 13.10
CA LEU A 77 -11.87 -14.97 14.09
C LEU A 77 -12.11 -14.07 15.30
N ASP A 78 -11.07 -13.45 15.86
CA ASP A 78 -11.17 -12.46 16.93
C ASP A 78 -12.07 -11.28 16.53
N LEU A 79 -11.95 -10.77 15.30
CA LEU A 79 -12.78 -9.69 14.79
C LEU A 79 -14.25 -10.12 14.67
N PHE A 80 -14.53 -11.35 14.25
CA PHE A 80 -15.88 -11.88 14.11
C PHE A 80 -16.59 -12.15 15.44
N GLU A 81 -15.84 -12.31 16.54
CA GLU A 81 -16.43 -12.31 17.88
C GLU A 81 -17.02 -10.94 18.27
N MET A 82 -16.52 -9.86 17.67
CA MET A 82 -16.87 -8.47 18.01
C MET A 82 -17.76 -7.79 16.97
N PHE A 83 -17.63 -8.16 15.69
CA PHE A 83 -18.27 -7.50 14.56
C PHE A 83 -18.96 -8.50 13.64
N HIS A 84 -20.04 -8.07 13.00
CA HIS A 84 -20.65 -8.88 11.96
C HIS A 84 -19.80 -8.86 10.69
N VAL A 85 -19.67 -10.01 10.02
CA VAL A 85 -18.92 -10.16 8.76
C VAL A 85 -19.32 -9.10 7.73
N GLY A 86 -20.61 -8.83 7.58
CA GLY A 86 -21.11 -7.83 6.64
C GLY A 86 -20.64 -6.40 6.93
N GLN A 87 -20.39 -6.04 8.20
CA GLN A 87 -19.86 -4.72 8.56
C GLN A 87 -18.40 -4.58 8.15
N LEU A 88 -17.59 -5.60 8.44
CA LEU A 88 -16.18 -5.61 8.08
C LEU A 88 -15.99 -5.62 6.56
N MET A 89 -16.79 -6.43 5.86
CA MET A 89 -16.84 -6.51 4.40
C MET A 89 -17.23 -5.18 3.75
N GLU A 90 -18.22 -4.46 4.32
CA GLU A 90 -18.58 -3.13 3.82
C GLU A 90 -17.41 -2.14 3.89
N LEU A 91 -16.68 -2.14 5.00
CA LEU A 91 -15.52 -1.27 5.21
C LEU A 91 -14.31 -1.69 4.37
N ALA A 92 -14.11 -3.00 4.19
CA ALA A 92 -13.04 -3.55 3.36
C ALA A 92 -13.26 -3.21 1.87
N GLY A 93 -14.44 -3.48 1.33
CA GLY A 93 -14.76 -3.15 -0.06
C GLY A 93 -14.77 -1.64 -0.32
N LEU A 94 -15.23 -0.82 0.63
CA LEU A 94 -15.09 0.64 0.54
C LEU A 94 -13.62 1.08 0.50
N SER A 95 -12.76 0.48 1.35
CA SER A 95 -11.31 0.74 1.32
C SER A 95 -10.70 0.36 -0.03
N CYS A 96 -11.16 -0.73 -0.64
CA CYS A 96 -10.70 -1.15 -1.96
C CYS A 96 -11.08 -0.13 -3.04
N ALA A 97 -12.32 0.37 -3.02
CA ALA A 97 -12.76 1.40 -3.95
C ALA A 97 -11.97 2.71 -3.79
N ASP A 98 -11.69 3.12 -2.55
CA ASP A 98 -10.89 4.31 -2.24
C ASP A 98 -9.44 4.18 -2.76
N ALA A 99 -8.80 3.02 -2.55
CA ALA A 99 -7.45 2.75 -3.07
C ALA A 99 -7.41 2.71 -4.60
N VAL A 100 -8.41 2.11 -5.24
CA VAL A 100 -8.55 2.14 -6.71
C VAL A 100 -8.69 3.58 -7.19
N ALA A 101 -9.51 4.40 -6.54
CA ALA A 101 -9.73 5.79 -6.92
C ALA A 101 -8.47 6.67 -6.79
N GLU A 102 -7.65 6.44 -5.76
CA GLU A 102 -6.36 7.12 -5.59
C GLU A 102 -5.32 6.74 -6.66
N CYS A 103 -5.41 5.55 -7.26
CA CYS A 103 -4.41 5.05 -8.21
C CYS A 103 -4.84 5.14 -9.69
N PHE A 104 -6.14 4.97 -9.97
CA PHE A 104 -6.69 4.83 -11.31
C PHE A 104 -7.90 5.75 -11.47
N PRO A 105 -7.73 7.06 -11.73
CA PRO A 105 -8.83 8.02 -11.75
C PRO A 105 -9.91 7.64 -12.77
N ALA A 106 -11.19 7.73 -12.36
CA ALA A 106 -12.35 7.36 -13.19
C ALA A 106 -12.40 8.07 -14.55
N GLN A 107 -11.80 9.25 -14.69
CA GLN A 107 -11.73 9.97 -15.97
C GLN A 107 -10.87 9.26 -17.01
N THR A 108 -9.96 8.40 -16.57
CA THR A 108 -8.98 7.70 -17.42
C THR A 108 -9.14 6.18 -17.38
N HIS A 109 -9.68 5.64 -16.28
CA HIS A 109 -9.92 4.22 -16.12
C HIS A 109 -11.38 3.93 -15.70
N PRO A 110 -12.39 4.43 -16.45
CA PRO A 110 -13.78 4.31 -16.03
C PRO A 110 -14.27 2.85 -16.00
N ARG A 111 -13.85 1.99 -16.92
CA ARG A 111 -14.43 0.65 -17.11
C ARG A 111 -13.67 -0.37 -16.29
N VAL A 112 -14.33 -0.95 -15.28
CA VAL A 112 -13.68 -1.87 -14.33
C VAL A 112 -14.32 -3.24 -14.38
N LEU A 113 -13.56 -4.28 -14.76
CA LEU A 113 -14.00 -5.65 -14.59
C LEU A 113 -13.74 -6.08 -13.15
N VAL A 114 -14.81 -6.35 -12.40
CA VAL A 114 -14.72 -6.84 -11.01
C VAL A 114 -14.90 -8.34 -10.98
N VAL A 115 -13.81 -9.05 -10.69
CA VAL A 115 -13.77 -10.51 -10.65
C VAL A 115 -14.02 -10.99 -9.23
N CYS A 116 -15.19 -11.56 -8.95
CA CYS A 116 -15.58 -12.03 -7.63
C CYS A 116 -15.40 -13.54 -7.47
N GLY A 117 -14.76 -13.95 -6.38
CA GLY A 117 -14.69 -15.35 -5.98
C GLY A 117 -15.81 -15.83 -5.06
N PRO A 118 -15.86 -17.13 -4.74
CA PRO A 118 -16.92 -17.75 -3.94
C PRO A 118 -16.78 -17.54 -2.42
N GLY A 119 -15.91 -16.63 -1.96
CA GLY A 119 -15.64 -16.42 -0.54
C GLY A 119 -15.75 -14.96 -0.13
N ASN A 120 -15.23 -14.64 1.06
CA ASN A 120 -15.24 -13.27 1.60
C ASN A 120 -14.63 -12.26 0.60
N ASN A 121 -13.50 -12.61 -0.05
CA ASN A 121 -12.85 -11.74 -1.03
C ASN A 121 -13.79 -11.34 -2.18
N GLY A 122 -14.63 -12.27 -2.65
CA GLY A 122 -15.62 -11.95 -3.68
C GLY A 122 -16.72 -11.03 -3.17
N GLY A 123 -17.10 -11.15 -1.90
CA GLY A 123 -17.98 -10.20 -1.22
C GLY A 123 -17.38 -8.80 -1.13
N ASP A 124 -16.09 -8.69 -0.78
CA ASP A 124 -15.35 -7.43 -0.81
C ASP A 124 -15.34 -6.82 -2.22
N GLY A 125 -15.19 -7.66 -3.25
CA GLY A 125 -15.33 -7.27 -4.66
C GLY A 125 -16.72 -6.70 -5.00
N LEU A 126 -17.80 -7.34 -4.55
CA LEU A 126 -19.17 -6.84 -4.78
C LEU A 126 -19.40 -5.49 -4.10
N VAL A 127 -18.94 -5.32 -2.86
CA VAL A 127 -19.00 -4.04 -2.15
C VAL A 127 -18.17 -2.98 -2.89
N CYS A 128 -16.95 -3.33 -3.31
CA CYS A 128 -16.07 -2.45 -4.07
C CYS A 128 -16.74 -2.00 -5.38
N ALA A 129 -17.34 -2.92 -6.15
CA ALA A 129 -18.07 -2.60 -7.37
C ALA A 129 -19.18 -1.56 -7.12
N ARG A 130 -19.98 -1.74 -6.06
CA ARG A 130 -21.02 -0.78 -5.70
C ARG A 130 -20.45 0.62 -5.39
N HIS A 131 -19.38 0.69 -4.61
CA HIS A 131 -18.75 1.99 -4.29
C HIS A 131 -18.07 2.63 -5.48
N LEU A 132 -17.41 1.85 -6.35
CA LEU A 132 -16.84 2.36 -7.59
C LEU A 132 -17.92 2.97 -8.50
N SER A 133 -19.09 2.34 -8.62
CA SER A 133 -20.24 2.93 -9.35
C SER A 133 -20.62 4.30 -8.79
N LEU A 134 -20.71 4.44 -7.46
CA LEU A 134 -20.98 5.73 -6.79
C LEU A 134 -19.86 6.76 -6.98
N MET A 135 -18.63 6.32 -7.22
CA MET A 135 -17.46 7.17 -7.48
C MET A 135 -17.31 7.56 -8.97
N GLY A 136 -18.26 7.17 -9.83
CA GLY A 136 -18.27 7.54 -11.25
C GLY A 136 -17.56 6.56 -12.18
N TYR A 137 -17.21 5.37 -11.70
CA TYR A 137 -16.75 4.27 -12.55
C TYR A 137 -17.93 3.53 -13.19
N GLN A 138 -17.62 2.69 -14.18
CA GLN A 138 -18.53 1.80 -14.89
C GLN A 138 -18.11 0.34 -14.62
N PRO A 139 -18.36 -0.17 -13.40
CA PRO A 139 -17.97 -1.53 -13.05
C PRO A 139 -18.84 -2.56 -13.79
N THR A 140 -18.26 -3.71 -14.09
CA THR A 140 -18.96 -4.91 -14.58
C THR A 140 -18.53 -6.10 -13.73
N VAL A 141 -19.49 -6.86 -13.18
CA VAL A 141 -19.20 -7.97 -12.28
C VAL A 141 -19.09 -9.29 -13.05
N TYR A 142 -18.00 -10.02 -12.86
CA TYR A 142 -17.89 -11.43 -13.20
C TYR A 142 -17.86 -12.27 -11.92
N TYR A 143 -18.96 -13.00 -11.64
CA TYR A 143 -19.10 -13.84 -10.45
C TYR A 143 -19.49 -15.28 -10.85
N PRO A 144 -18.52 -16.13 -11.25
CA PRO A 144 -18.82 -17.43 -11.86
C PRO A 144 -19.36 -18.49 -10.90
N LYS A 145 -19.08 -18.36 -9.60
CA LYS A 145 -19.53 -19.31 -8.57
C LYS A 145 -20.12 -18.54 -7.38
N PRO A 146 -21.36 -18.03 -7.51
CA PRO A 146 -22.04 -17.34 -6.43
C PRO A 146 -22.23 -18.21 -5.20
N THR A 147 -22.00 -17.64 -4.02
CA THR A 147 -22.22 -18.32 -2.75
C THR A 147 -23.67 -18.16 -2.31
N LEU A 148 -24.34 -19.28 -2.06
CA LEU A 148 -25.76 -19.34 -1.67
C LEU A 148 -25.93 -19.06 -0.17
N MET A 149 -25.54 -17.87 0.27
CA MET A 149 -25.82 -17.36 1.61
C MET A 149 -26.41 -15.95 1.50
N SER A 150 -27.33 -15.63 2.41
CA SER A 150 -28.11 -14.39 2.40
C SER A 150 -27.25 -13.12 2.27
N LEU A 151 -26.07 -13.09 2.89
CA LEU A 151 -25.13 -11.97 2.79
C LEU A 151 -24.69 -11.71 1.34
N TYR A 152 -24.22 -12.73 0.62
CA TYR A 152 -23.70 -12.59 -0.76
C TYR A 152 -24.82 -12.40 -1.77
N GLU A 153 -25.97 -13.03 -1.56
CA GLU A 153 -27.18 -12.79 -2.36
C GLU A 153 -27.64 -11.34 -2.24
N ASN A 154 -27.65 -10.80 -1.02
CA ASN A 154 -27.97 -9.40 -0.77
C ASN A 154 -26.97 -8.45 -1.45
N LEU A 155 -25.66 -8.73 -1.38
CA LEU A 155 -24.64 -7.93 -2.08
C LEU A 155 -24.82 -7.97 -3.60
N THR A 156 -25.11 -9.15 -4.15
CA THR A 156 -25.40 -9.30 -5.59
C THR A 156 -26.64 -8.50 -5.98
N ASN A 157 -27.70 -8.55 -5.16
CA ASN A 157 -28.92 -7.77 -5.37
C ASN A 157 -28.67 -6.26 -5.26
N GLN A 158 -27.79 -5.81 -4.36
CA GLN A 158 -27.40 -4.40 -4.28
C GLN A 158 -26.71 -3.95 -5.57
N CYS A 159 -25.75 -4.72 -6.09
CA CYS A 159 -25.13 -4.41 -7.38
C CYS A 159 -26.16 -4.35 -8.51
N HIS A 160 -27.14 -5.26 -8.51
CA HIS A 160 -28.23 -5.24 -9.48
C HIS A 160 -29.10 -3.97 -9.38
N HIS A 161 -29.48 -3.55 -8.16
CA HIS A 161 -30.26 -2.31 -7.95
C HIS A 161 -29.46 -1.04 -8.25
N MET A 162 -28.13 -1.14 -8.29
CA MET A 162 -27.21 -0.09 -8.74
C MET A 162 -27.01 -0.11 -10.28
N GLU A 163 -27.75 -0.95 -10.99
CA GLU A 163 -27.67 -1.15 -12.45
C GLU A 163 -26.27 -1.59 -12.93
N ILE A 164 -25.49 -2.24 -12.06
CA ILE A 164 -24.16 -2.75 -12.41
C ILE A 164 -24.33 -4.02 -13.25
N PRO A 165 -23.83 -4.05 -14.50
CA PRO A 165 -23.94 -5.23 -15.35
C PRO A 165 -23.15 -6.42 -14.80
N SER A 166 -23.62 -7.63 -15.11
CA SER A 166 -22.91 -8.87 -14.81
C SER A 166 -22.65 -9.69 -16.06
N VAL A 167 -21.44 -10.20 -16.22
CA VAL A 167 -21.10 -11.15 -17.29
C VAL A 167 -21.15 -12.58 -16.77
N LYS A 168 -21.60 -13.52 -17.62
CA LYS A 168 -21.76 -14.94 -17.25
C LYS A 168 -20.61 -15.82 -17.73
N LYS A 169 -19.87 -15.37 -18.75
CA LYS A 169 -18.72 -16.08 -19.32
C LYS A 169 -17.44 -15.37 -18.92
N CYS A 170 -16.37 -16.13 -18.72
CA CYS A 170 -15.04 -15.57 -18.59
C CYS A 170 -14.72 -14.80 -19.89
N PRO A 171 -14.33 -13.52 -19.82
CA PRO A 171 -13.89 -12.81 -21.01
C PRO A 171 -12.64 -13.47 -21.57
N SER A 172 -12.45 -13.40 -22.89
CA SER A 172 -11.15 -13.68 -23.49
C SER A 172 -10.17 -12.55 -23.17
N VAL A 173 -8.87 -12.76 -23.42
CA VAL A 173 -7.86 -11.71 -23.27
C VAL A 173 -8.18 -10.49 -24.15
N SER A 174 -8.65 -10.73 -25.38
CA SER A 174 -9.03 -9.66 -26.31
C SER A 174 -10.23 -8.86 -25.79
N ASP A 175 -11.29 -9.55 -25.33
CA ASP A 175 -12.47 -8.87 -24.78
C ASP A 175 -12.07 -8.05 -23.54
N ALA A 176 -11.18 -8.60 -22.70
CA ALA A 176 -10.69 -7.89 -21.53
C ALA A 176 -9.96 -6.58 -21.89
N GLU A 177 -9.05 -6.64 -22.87
CA GLU A 177 -8.27 -5.48 -23.35
C GLU A 177 -9.12 -4.45 -24.11
N GLU A 178 -10.21 -4.87 -24.75
CA GLU A 178 -11.11 -3.97 -25.48
C GLU A 178 -12.11 -3.28 -24.56
N ASP A 179 -12.73 -4.03 -23.64
CA ASP A 179 -13.89 -3.58 -22.88
C ASP A 179 -13.55 -2.91 -21.54
N TYR A 180 -12.36 -3.15 -20.98
CA TYR A 180 -12.02 -2.68 -19.62
C TYR A 180 -10.69 -1.93 -19.57
N ASP A 181 -10.64 -0.97 -18.64
CA ASP A 181 -9.45 -0.16 -18.35
C ASP A 181 -8.72 -0.66 -17.09
N LEU A 182 -9.40 -1.42 -16.24
CA LEU A 182 -8.88 -2.01 -15.00
C LEU A 182 -9.57 -3.34 -14.70
N ILE A 183 -8.83 -4.30 -14.14
CA ILE A 183 -9.38 -5.51 -13.54
C ILE A 183 -9.21 -5.44 -12.02
N LEU A 184 -10.30 -5.55 -11.27
CA LEU A 184 -10.25 -5.78 -9.83
C LEU A 184 -10.29 -7.29 -9.56
N ASP A 185 -9.14 -7.84 -9.16
CA ASP A 185 -9.00 -9.21 -8.72
C ASP A 185 -9.47 -9.35 -7.27
N ALA A 186 -10.71 -9.83 -7.11
CA ALA A 186 -11.32 -10.18 -5.83
C ALA A 186 -11.67 -11.68 -5.80
N LEU A 187 -10.85 -12.51 -6.46
CA LEU A 187 -11.13 -13.93 -6.65
C LEU A 187 -10.75 -14.77 -5.42
N PHE A 188 -9.53 -14.66 -4.91
CA PHE A 188 -9.03 -15.45 -3.79
C PHE A 188 -8.32 -14.58 -2.76
N GLY A 189 -8.79 -14.62 -1.51
CA GLY A 189 -8.15 -13.93 -0.37
C GLY A 189 -7.22 -14.85 0.43
N PHE A 190 -6.76 -14.41 1.59
CA PHE A 190 -5.83 -15.17 2.47
C PHE A 190 -6.31 -16.57 2.90
N GLY A 191 -7.60 -16.90 2.77
CA GLY A 191 -8.12 -18.25 3.01
C GLY A 191 -7.81 -19.26 1.90
N PHE A 192 -7.25 -18.81 0.77
CA PHE A 192 -6.91 -19.66 -0.36
C PHE A 192 -5.78 -20.64 -0.05
N LYS A 193 -5.86 -21.83 -0.64
CA LYS A 193 -4.82 -22.86 -0.60
C LYS A 193 -4.59 -23.35 -2.03
N PRO A 194 -3.37 -23.21 -2.58
CA PRO A 194 -3.02 -23.78 -3.88
C PRO A 194 -3.26 -25.30 -3.95
N PRO A 195 -3.50 -25.86 -5.15
CA PRO A 195 -3.54 -25.18 -6.46
C PRO A 195 -4.89 -24.53 -6.76
N VAL A 196 -4.92 -23.66 -7.78
CA VAL A 196 -6.16 -23.09 -8.33
C VAL A 196 -7.06 -24.22 -8.86
N ARG A 197 -8.34 -24.20 -8.49
CA ARG A 197 -9.33 -25.17 -8.98
C ARG A 197 -9.58 -24.98 -10.48
N GLU A 198 -9.79 -26.08 -11.20
CA GLU A 198 -9.94 -26.11 -12.67
C GLU A 198 -10.91 -25.07 -13.22
N ASP A 199 -12.06 -24.88 -12.57
CA ASP A 199 -13.09 -23.90 -12.95
C ASP A 199 -12.59 -22.45 -13.04
N PHE A 200 -11.50 -22.10 -12.35
CA PHE A 200 -10.94 -20.74 -12.32
C PHE A 200 -9.63 -20.61 -13.11
N VAL A 201 -9.07 -21.72 -13.60
CA VAL A 201 -7.82 -21.70 -14.39
C VAL A 201 -7.93 -20.80 -15.63
N PRO A 202 -9.01 -20.83 -16.43
CA PRO A 202 -9.14 -19.94 -17.58
C PRO A 202 -9.11 -18.45 -17.19
N LEU A 203 -9.70 -18.10 -16.05
CA LEU A 203 -9.76 -16.74 -15.55
C LEU A 203 -8.40 -16.24 -15.06
N VAL A 204 -7.69 -17.07 -14.28
CA VAL A 204 -6.31 -16.74 -13.85
C VAL A 204 -5.40 -16.60 -15.06
N LYS A 205 -5.53 -17.49 -16.06
CA LYS A 205 -4.77 -17.40 -17.30
C LYS A 205 -5.05 -16.10 -18.08
N MET A 206 -6.32 -15.69 -18.17
CA MET A 206 -6.68 -14.40 -18.77
C MET A 206 -5.98 -13.24 -18.07
N MET A 207 -5.98 -13.23 -16.73
CA MET A 207 -5.28 -12.21 -15.93
C MET A 207 -3.76 -12.25 -16.08
N GLN A 208 -3.17 -13.41 -16.39
CA GLN A 208 -1.73 -13.54 -16.68
C GLN A 208 -1.34 -12.99 -18.06
N GLU A 209 -2.25 -13.06 -19.03
CA GLU A 209 -1.95 -12.77 -20.44
C GLU A 209 -2.40 -11.36 -20.89
N THR A 210 -3.33 -10.74 -20.17
CA THR A 210 -3.84 -9.40 -20.49
C THR A 210 -2.85 -8.27 -20.18
N LYS A 211 -2.96 -7.17 -20.93
CA LYS A 211 -2.25 -5.91 -20.67
C LYS A 211 -3.02 -4.95 -19.76
N VAL A 212 -4.28 -5.25 -19.45
CA VAL A 212 -5.10 -4.41 -18.56
C VAL A 212 -4.48 -4.42 -17.17
N PRO A 213 -4.27 -3.26 -16.51
CA PRO A 213 -3.74 -3.25 -15.15
C PRO A 213 -4.67 -4.00 -14.19
N ILE A 214 -4.06 -4.69 -13.22
CA ILE A 214 -4.80 -5.46 -12.21
C ILE A 214 -4.61 -4.82 -10.84
N ALA A 215 -5.72 -4.68 -10.10
CA ALA A 215 -5.74 -4.35 -8.69
C ALA A 215 -6.21 -5.58 -7.89
N SER A 216 -5.35 -6.15 -7.04
CA SER A 216 -5.70 -7.32 -6.23
C SER A 216 -6.16 -6.93 -4.83
N VAL A 217 -7.28 -7.53 -4.42
CA VAL A 217 -7.85 -7.40 -3.08
C VAL A 217 -7.23 -8.44 -2.18
N ASP A 218 -6.64 -7.95 -1.10
CA ASP A 218 -5.99 -8.67 -0.01
C ASP A 218 -4.69 -9.39 -0.37
N ILE A 219 -4.76 -10.35 -1.30
CA ILE A 219 -3.63 -11.06 -1.89
C ILE A 219 -3.86 -11.22 -3.40
N PRO A 220 -2.81 -11.29 -4.23
CA PRO A 220 -2.99 -11.63 -5.64
C PRO A 220 -3.48 -13.08 -5.80
N SER A 221 -4.59 -13.27 -6.52
CA SER A 221 -5.20 -14.58 -6.65
C SER A 221 -4.27 -15.61 -7.31
N GLY A 222 -4.11 -16.76 -6.65
CA GLY A 222 -3.21 -17.83 -7.10
C GLY A 222 -1.84 -17.83 -6.42
N TRP A 223 -1.46 -16.75 -5.75
CA TRP A 223 -0.25 -16.74 -4.92
C TRP A 223 -0.42 -17.59 -3.66
N ASP A 224 0.67 -18.13 -3.15
CA ASP A 224 0.73 -18.66 -1.78
C ASP A 224 0.77 -17.48 -0.81
N VAL A 225 -0.03 -17.57 0.26
CA VAL A 225 -0.29 -16.50 1.23
C VAL A 225 0.98 -16.06 1.97
N GLU A 226 2.01 -16.90 2.01
CA GLU A 226 3.27 -16.58 2.67
C GLU A 226 4.44 -16.49 1.69
N LYS A 227 4.50 -17.40 0.72
CA LYS A 227 5.65 -17.52 -0.21
C LYS A 227 5.51 -16.67 -1.47
N GLY A 228 4.35 -16.05 -1.70
CA GLY A 228 4.06 -15.29 -2.91
C GLY A 228 3.89 -16.19 -4.14
N LYS A 229 4.42 -15.74 -5.27
CA LYS A 229 4.30 -16.44 -6.57
C LYS A 229 4.72 -17.90 -6.48
N GLN A 230 3.90 -18.77 -7.04
CA GLN A 230 4.15 -20.19 -7.23
C GLN A 230 4.89 -20.47 -8.55
N SER A 231 4.74 -19.58 -9.53
CA SER A 231 5.41 -19.67 -10.82
C SER A 231 5.80 -18.29 -11.38
N GLU A 232 6.79 -18.26 -12.28
CA GLU A 232 7.14 -17.04 -13.02
C GLU A 232 6.00 -16.56 -13.95
N CYS A 233 5.04 -17.44 -14.25
CA CYS A 233 3.85 -17.09 -15.04
C CYS A 233 2.76 -16.42 -14.19
N ASP A 234 2.89 -16.38 -12.87
CA ASP A 234 1.90 -15.74 -12.01
C ASP A 234 1.92 -14.22 -12.25
N PHE A 235 0.72 -13.67 -12.44
CA PHE A 235 0.58 -12.25 -12.73
C PHE A 235 1.09 -11.40 -11.56
N GLU A 236 1.56 -10.20 -11.89
CA GLU A 236 1.91 -9.16 -10.93
C GLU A 236 0.83 -8.07 -11.01
N PRO A 237 0.04 -7.84 -9.96
CA PRO A 237 -0.89 -6.73 -9.98
C PRO A 237 -0.15 -5.39 -9.94
N LYS A 238 -0.72 -4.37 -10.56
CA LYS A 238 -0.19 -3.00 -10.49
C LYS A 238 -0.51 -2.36 -9.14
N LEU A 239 -1.63 -2.75 -8.53
CA LEU A 239 -2.07 -2.34 -7.20
C LEU A 239 -2.36 -3.56 -6.32
N LEU A 240 -1.78 -3.60 -5.12
CA LEU A 240 -2.16 -4.55 -4.06
C LEU A 240 -2.82 -3.78 -2.91
N ILE A 241 -3.99 -4.24 -2.47
CA ILE A 241 -4.74 -3.64 -1.36
C ILE A 241 -4.79 -4.67 -0.24
N SER A 242 -3.83 -4.61 0.69
CA SER A 242 -3.87 -5.46 1.88
C SER A 242 -5.01 -5.02 2.82
N LEU A 243 -5.83 -5.96 3.28
CA LEU A 243 -6.89 -5.69 4.23
C LEU A 243 -6.46 -6.09 5.64
N THR A 244 -6.82 -5.27 6.64
CA THR A 244 -6.53 -5.47 8.08
C THR A 244 -5.04 -5.30 8.41
N ALA A 245 -4.19 -6.14 7.82
CA ALA A 245 -2.73 -6.06 7.82
C ALA A 245 -2.20 -6.80 6.57
N PRO A 246 -1.00 -6.46 6.04
CA PRO A 246 -0.40 -7.20 4.95
C PRO A 246 -0.18 -8.67 5.29
N LYS A 247 -0.35 -9.56 4.32
CA LYS A 247 0.05 -10.98 4.43
C LYS A 247 1.49 -11.13 3.98
N LEU A 248 2.19 -12.17 4.46
CA LEU A 248 3.59 -12.44 4.14
C LEU A 248 3.89 -12.47 2.64
N CYS A 249 2.97 -12.94 1.80
CA CYS A 249 3.12 -12.91 0.35
C CYS A 249 3.39 -11.51 -0.22
N ALA A 250 2.90 -10.46 0.45
CA ALA A 250 3.09 -9.09 0.02
C ALA A 250 4.54 -8.61 0.16
N GLU A 251 5.42 -9.32 0.88
CA GLU A 251 6.87 -9.06 0.86
C GLU A 251 7.48 -9.33 -0.53
N HIS A 252 6.81 -10.16 -1.33
CA HIS A 252 7.22 -10.50 -2.70
C HIS A 252 6.58 -9.59 -3.76
N PHE A 253 5.68 -8.69 -3.37
CA PHE A 253 5.00 -7.77 -4.28
C PHE A 253 5.98 -6.77 -4.89
N LYS A 254 5.89 -6.59 -6.21
CA LYS A 254 6.76 -5.69 -6.99
C LYS A 254 5.97 -4.70 -7.84
N GLY A 255 4.65 -4.65 -7.68
CA GLY A 255 3.81 -3.67 -8.37
C GLY A 255 4.03 -2.23 -7.89
N GLU A 256 3.34 -1.28 -8.52
CA GLU A 256 3.58 0.16 -8.35
C GLU A 256 2.96 0.73 -7.06
N HIS A 257 1.84 0.13 -6.62
CA HIS A 257 1.04 0.64 -5.53
C HIS A 257 0.72 -0.46 -4.52
N HIS A 258 1.16 -0.29 -3.27
CA HIS A 258 0.72 -1.12 -2.15
C HIS A 258 -0.04 -0.24 -1.16
N TYR A 259 -1.32 -0.53 -0.97
CA TYR A 259 -2.16 0.15 0.01
C TYR A 259 -2.57 -0.81 1.12
N LEU A 260 -2.73 -0.24 2.31
CA LEU A 260 -3.34 -0.88 3.45
C LEU A 260 -4.71 -0.25 3.69
N GLY A 261 -5.75 -1.09 3.72
CA GLY A 261 -7.13 -0.73 4.01
C GLY A 261 -7.72 -1.56 5.15
N GLY A 262 -9.02 -1.42 5.39
CA GLY A 262 -9.67 -2.10 6.51
C GLY A 262 -9.38 -1.44 7.86
N ARG A 263 -9.61 -0.11 7.92
CA ARG A 263 -9.40 0.70 9.11
C ARG A 263 -10.48 0.47 10.18
N PHE A 264 -10.50 -0.72 10.75
CA PHE A 264 -11.43 -1.14 11.79
C PHE A 264 -10.78 -1.93 12.92
N VAL A 265 -9.46 -2.19 12.84
CA VAL A 265 -8.75 -3.01 13.83
C VAL A 265 -8.75 -2.32 15.20
N PRO A 266 -9.34 -2.93 16.24
CA PRO A 266 -9.32 -2.34 17.58
C PRO A 266 -7.89 -2.22 18.11
N PRO A 267 -7.57 -1.16 18.88
CA PRO A 267 -6.23 -1.00 19.46
C PRO A 267 -5.77 -2.19 20.33
N ALA A 268 -6.72 -2.93 20.93
CA ALA A 268 -6.43 -4.13 21.68
C ALA A 268 -5.89 -5.26 20.79
N LEU A 269 -6.50 -5.51 19.63
CA LEU A 269 -6.03 -6.51 18.67
C LEU A 269 -4.72 -6.07 18.00
N GLN A 270 -4.58 -4.78 17.69
CA GLN A 270 -3.32 -4.24 17.17
C GLN A 270 -2.13 -4.53 18.10
N ARG A 271 -2.33 -4.40 19.43
CA ARG A 271 -1.33 -4.77 20.44
C ARG A 271 -1.16 -6.28 20.59
N LYS A 272 -2.26 -7.06 20.61
CA LYS A 272 -2.23 -8.53 20.74
C LYS A 272 -1.36 -9.16 19.64
N TYR A 273 -1.57 -8.75 18.39
CA TYR A 273 -0.87 -9.30 17.23
C TYR A 273 0.41 -8.54 16.84
N GLN A 274 0.73 -7.45 17.56
CA GLN A 274 1.90 -6.59 17.29
C GLN A 274 1.93 -6.07 15.85
N LEU A 275 0.78 -5.62 15.35
CA LEU A 275 0.60 -5.31 13.93
C LEU A 275 1.41 -4.08 13.46
N ASN A 276 1.74 -3.17 14.38
CA ASN A 276 2.43 -1.91 14.08
C ASN A 276 1.80 -1.11 12.92
N LEU A 277 0.47 -1.12 12.83
CA LEU A 277 -0.27 -0.40 11.77
C LEU A 277 0.08 1.11 11.79
N PRO A 278 0.21 1.74 10.62
CA PRO A 278 0.50 3.16 10.50
C PRO A 278 -0.70 4.02 10.91
N ASP A 279 -0.49 5.31 11.11
CA ASP A 279 -1.58 6.26 11.30
C ASP A 279 -2.26 6.59 9.96
N TYR A 280 -3.59 6.42 9.92
CA TYR A 280 -4.42 6.70 8.75
C TYR A 280 -4.88 8.16 8.68
N GLY A 281 -4.74 8.94 9.76
CA GLY A 281 -5.30 10.28 9.84
C GLY A 281 -6.82 10.26 9.65
N SER A 282 -7.34 10.92 8.61
CA SER A 282 -8.76 10.88 8.22
C SER A 282 -9.07 9.97 7.03
N LYS A 283 -8.05 9.29 6.48
CA LYS A 283 -8.21 8.43 5.29
C LYS A 283 -8.75 7.05 5.65
N LEU A 284 -9.27 6.35 4.65
CA LEU A 284 -9.66 4.94 4.72
C LEU A 284 -8.48 4.01 4.42
N VAL A 285 -7.59 4.46 3.52
CA VAL A 285 -6.39 3.72 3.13
C VAL A 285 -5.12 4.55 3.31
N VAL A 286 -4.00 3.85 3.42
CA VAL A 286 -2.65 4.41 3.47
C VAL A 286 -1.74 3.65 2.54
N ARG A 287 -0.87 4.37 1.84
CA ARG A 287 0.16 3.77 0.99
C ARG A 287 1.30 3.25 1.87
N LEU A 288 1.75 2.01 1.61
CA LEU A 288 2.92 1.39 2.24
C LEU A 288 4.19 1.63 1.41
#